data_AF-G9A2N7-F1
#
_entry.id   AF-G9A2N7-F1
#
_cell.length_a   1.000
_cell.length_b   1.000
_cell.length_c   1.000
_cell.angle_alpha   90.00
_cell.angle_beta   90.00
_cell.angle_gamma   90.00
#
_symmetry.space_group_name_H-M   'P 1'
#
loop_
_entity.id
_entity.type
_entity.pdbx_description
1 polymer ?
#
loop_
_entity_poly.entity_id
_entity_poly.type
_entity_poly.pdbx_seq_one_letter_code
_entity_poly.pdbx_strand_id
1 'polypeptide(L)'
;MPLNLSSTSLPPATAGLISAGSSGTPRFWATIWSDVMKTSLAPSTRRKHLSALDRLYDSVQRQRGSDCLDRLIAEADADALEDCLVGFLAQLRNEAAVTNVDKTSTWTSAVSFVSDMLCFSGTSGARAAEIEAKVLRLETLYRQLVPNPETPPLPIRALPPLVIEDLYEVFKTDSPRNPRWCTDRLAVVV
;
A
#
# COMPACT_ATOMS: atom_id res chain seq x y z
N MET A 1 -2.61 -14.81 -8.64
CA MET A 1 -1.50 -15.35 -7.83
C MET A 1 -0.26 -15.43 -8.71
N PRO A 2 0.92 -14.95 -8.27
CA PRO A 2 2.12 -15.03 -9.08
C PRO A 2 2.72 -16.44 -8.99
N LEU A 3 2.91 -17.10 -10.13
CA LEU A 3 3.44 -18.44 -10.26
C LEU A 3 4.76 -18.42 -11.03
N ASN A 4 5.76 -19.15 -10.55
CA ASN A 4 7.02 -19.31 -11.27
C ASN A 4 7.01 -20.63 -12.04
N LEU A 5 6.99 -20.55 -13.37
CA LEU A 5 7.08 -21.70 -14.25
C LEU A 5 8.56 -22.01 -14.52
N SER A 6 9.09 -23.01 -13.81
CA SER A 6 10.49 -23.45 -13.97
C SER A 6 10.63 -24.96 -14.23
N SER A 7 9.57 -25.60 -14.74
CA SER A 7 9.61 -27.04 -15.04
C SER A 7 10.46 -27.34 -16.27
N THR A 8 11.30 -28.36 -16.18
CA THR A 8 12.11 -28.88 -17.30
C THR A 8 11.24 -29.42 -18.45
N SER A 9 9.98 -29.69 -18.20
CA SER A 9 9.00 -30.14 -19.20
C SER A 9 8.40 -29.01 -20.05
N LEU A 10 8.68 -27.75 -19.70
CA LEU A 10 8.16 -26.59 -20.42
C LEU A 10 9.22 -26.03 -21.38
N PRO A 11 8.85 -25.59 -22.59
CA PRO A 11 9.77 -24.88 -23.47
C PRO A 11 10.44 -23.71 -22.75
N PRO A 12 11.74 -23.45 -22.96
CA PRO A 12 12.44 -22.34 -22.29
C PRO A 12 11.77 -20.98 -22.48
N ALA A 13 11.09 -20.77 -23.61
CA ALA A 13 10.33 -19.56 -23.91
C ALA A 13 9.09 -19.35 -23.03
N THR A 14 8.62 -20.40 -22.34
CA THR A 14 7.48 -20.37 -21.42
C THR A 14 7.90 -20.42 -19.95
N ALA A 15 9.20 -20.52 -19.68
CA ALA A 15 9.74 -20.43 -18.34
C ALA A 15 9.74 -18.98 -17.89
N GLY A 16 9.07 -18.67 -16.78
CA GLY A 16 8.84 -17.28 -16.38
C GLY A 16 7.85 -17.10 -15.25
N LEU A 17 7.71 -15.84 -14.81
CA LEU A 17 6.81 -15.47 -13.74
C LEU A 17 5.47 -15.04 -14.35
N ILE A 18 4.44 -15.87 -14.18
CA ILE A 18 3.09 -15.60 -14.69
C ILE A 18 2.15 -15.18 -13.56
N SER A 19 1.09 -14.44 -13.88
CA SER A 19 -0.04 -14.26 -12.98
C SER A 19 -1.19 -15.17 -13.42
N ALA A 20 -1.73 -15.97 -12.50
CA ALA A 20 -2.86 -16.85 -12.76
C ALA A 20 -4.03 -16.55 -11.80
N GLY A 21 -5.25 -16.67 -12.31
CA GLY A 21 -6.48 -16.61 -11.52
C GLY A 21 -6.66 -17.83 -10.62
N SER A 22 -7.68 -17.81 -9.76
CA SER A 22 -8.00 -18.91 -8.83
C SER A 22 -8.36 -20.23 -9.54
N SER A 23 -8.81 -20.15 -10.79
CA SER A 23 -9.10 -21.30 -11.67
C SER A 23 -7.86 -21.86 -12.38
N GLY A 24 -6.67 -21.28 -12.17
CA GLY A 24 -5.45 -21.64 -12.89
C GLY A 24 -5.35 -21.06 -14.30
N THR A 25 -6.32 -20.20 -14.70
CA THR A 25 -6.27 -19.51 -16.00
C THR A 25 -5.24 -18.39 -15.94
N PRO A 26 -4.29 -18.31 -16.90
CA PRO A 26 -3.32 -17.22 -16.93
C PRO A 26 -4.02 -15.89 -17.21
N ARG A 27 -3.69 -14.87 -16.42
CA ARG A 27 -4.12 -13.48 -16.61
C ARG A 27 -3.24 -12.87 -17.70
N PHE A 28 -3.84 -12.61 -18.85
CA PHE A 28 -3.09 -12.35 -20.07
C PHE A 28 -2.32 -11.04 -19.97
N TRP A 29 -3.01 -9.93 -19.68
CA TRP A 29 -2.36 -8.62 -19.68
C TRP A 29 -1.37 -8.46 -18.53
N ALA A 30 -1.66 -9.05 -17.36
CA ALA A 30 -0.71 -9.06 -16.24
C ALA A 30 0.62 -9.72 -16.60
N THR A 31 0.57 -10.81 -17.37
CA THR A 31 1.75 -11.54 -17.82
C THR A 31 2.50 -10.74 -18.89
N ILE A 32 1.79 -10.18 -19.87
CA ILE A 32 2.39 -9.31 -20.91
C ILE A 32 3.06 -8.09 -20.29
N TRP A 33 2.41 -7.40 -19.35
CA TRP A 33 2.99 -6.23 -18.70
C TRP A 33 4.27 -6.57 -17.92
N SER A 34 4.28 -7.70 -17.22
CA SER A 34 5.44 -8.23 -16.50
C SER A 34 6.61 -8.56 -17.44
N ASP A 35 6.33 -9.27 -18.53
CA ASP A 35 7.35 -9.88 -19.40
C ASP A 35 7.75 -9.02 -20.60
N VAL A 36 6.97 -8.00 -20.95
CA VAL A 36 7.29 -7.08 -22.06
C VAL A 36 7.72 -5.73 -21.51
N MET A 37 6.99 -5.17 -20.54
CA MET A 37 7.23 -3.79 -20.10
C MET A 37 8.14 -3.68 -18.89
N LYS A 38 8.20 -4.71 -18.05
CA LYS A 38 8.98 -4.71 -16.79
C LYS A 38 10.14 -5.72 -16.79
N THR A 39 10.68 -6.03 -17.96
CA THR A 39 11.82 -6.95 -18.16
C THR A 39 13.08 -6.54 -17.41
N SER A 40 13.34 -5.23 -17.32
CA SER A 40 14.51 -4.66 -16.64
C SER A 40 14.40 -4.67 -15.10
N LEU A 41 13.21 -4.92 -14.55
CA LEU A 41 13.02 -4.98 -13.10
C LEU A 41 13.54 -6.29 -12.51
N ALA A 42 14.12 -6.19 -11.31
CA ALA A 42 14.53 -7.34 -10.53
C ALA A 42 13.33 -8.29 -10.27
N PRO A 43 13.54 -9.62 -10.21
CA PRO A 43 12.46 -10.60 -10.03
C PRO A 43 11.61 -10.38 -8.77
N SER A 44 12.22 -9.88 -7.69
CA SER A 44 11.52 -9.54 -6.44
C SER A 44 10.55 -8.37 -6.61
N THR A 45 10.97 -7.32 -7.32
CA THR A 45 10.13 -6.14 -7.64
C THR A 45 9.00 -6.51 -8.58
N ARG A 46 9.29 -7.33 -9.61
CA ARG A 46 8.27 -7.86 -10.53
C ARG A 46 7.19 -8.66 -9.79
N ARG A 47 7.60 -9.53 -8.86
CA ARG A 47 6.67 -10.27 -7.99
C ARG A 47 5.81 -9.34 -7.13
N LYS A 48 6.38 -8.26 -6.59
CA LYS A 48 5.59 -7.25 -5.84
C LYS A 48 4.53 -6.60 -6.73
N HIS A 49 4.89 -6.16 -7.94
CA HIS A 49 3.90 -5.59 -8.85
C HIS A 49 2.83 -6.62 -9.24
N LEU A 50 3.22 -7.85 -9.60
CA LEU A 50 2.24 -8.90 -9.89
C LEU A 50 1.30 -9.19 -8.71
N SER A 51 1.80 -9.15 -7.47
CA SER A 51 0.94 -9.29 -6.29
C SER A 51 -0.03 -8.11 -6.14
N ALA A 52 0.36 -6.90 -6.54
CA ALA A 52 -0.53 -5.74 -6.56
C ALA A 52 -1.59 -5.88 -7.65
N LEU A 53 -1.19 -6.35 -8.84
CA LEU A 53 -2.14 -6.65 -9.92
C LEU A 53 -3.10 -7.74 -9.50
N ASP A 54 -2.61 -8.80 -8.87
CA ASP A 54 -3.49 -9.87 -8.41
C ASP A 54 -4.61 -9.37 -7.51
N ARG A 55 -4.31 -8.44 -6.61
CA ARG A 55 -5.31 -7.78 -5.76
C ARG A 55 -6.30 -6.94 -6.56
N LEU A 56 -5.85 -6.28 -7.62
CA LEU A 56 -6.73 -5.55 -8.55
C LEU A 56 -7.71 -6.52 -9.22
N TYR A 57 -7.22 -7.59 -9.87
CA TYR A 57 -8.10 -8.58 -10.51
C TYR A 57 -9.09 -9.19 -9.51
N ASP A 58 -8.65 -9.55 -8.32
CA ASP A 58 -9.53 -10.10 -7.29
C ASP A 58 -10.60 -9.08 -6.86
N SER A 59 -10.24 -7.79 -6.76
CA SER A 59 -11.21 -6.74 -6.46
C SER A 59 -12.24 -6.56 -7.58
N VAL A 60 -11.82 -6.61 -8.84
CA VAL A 60 -12.71 -6.50 -10.01
C VAL A 60 -13.64 -7.71 -10.05
N GLN A 61 -13.12 -8.90 -9.81
CA GLN A 61 -13.91 -10.11 -9.73
C GLN A 61 -14.96 -10.04 -8.60
N ARG A 62 -14.62 -9.47 -7.43
CA ARG A 62 -15.61 -9.25 -6.36
C ARG A 62 -16.67 -8.21 -6.73
N GLN A 63 -16.29 -7.15 -7.44
CA GLN A 63 -17.20 -6.08 -7.84
C GLN A 63 -18.17 -6.52 -8.95
N ARG A 64 -17.69 -7.26 -9.95
CA ARG A 64 -18.44 -7.63 -11.17
C ARG A 64 -18.93 -9.08 -11.16
N GLY A 65 -18.49 -9.89 -10.21
CA GLY A 65 -18.82 -11.32 -10.11
C GLY A 65 -18.11 -12.23 -11.10
N SER A 66 -17.25 -11.68 -11.98
CA SER A 66 -16.53 -12.43 -13.01
C SER A 66 -15.13 -11.86 -13.27
N ASP A 67 -14.21 -12.69 -13.74
CA ASP A 67 -12.86 -12.25 -14.13
C ASP A 67 -12.90 -11.60 -15.52
N CYS A 68 -13.29 -10.32 -15.56
CA CYS A 68 -13.54 -9.57 -16.79
C CYS A 68 -12.50 -8.50 -17.10
N LEU A 69 -11.51 -8.29 -16.23
CA LEU A 69 -10.55 -7.19 -16.39
C LEU A 69 -9.76 -7.30 -17.70
N ASP A 70 -9.39 -8.53 -18.09
CA ASP A 70 -8.66 -8.74 -19.35
C ASP A 70 -9.47 -8.30 -20.58
N ARG A 71 -10.78 -8.55 -20.55
CA ARG A 71 -11.72 -8.14 -21.60
C ARG A 71 -11.92 -6.63 -21.60
N LEU A 72 -12.09 -6.01 -20.42
CA LEU A 72 -12.27 -4.56 -20.30
C LEU A 72 -11.07 -3.78 -20.85
N ILE A 73 -9.85 -4.27 -20.62
CA ILE A 73 -8.63 -3.68 -21.19
C ILE A 73 -8.60 -3.87 -22.71
N ALA A 74 -8.94 -5.05 -23.22
CA ALA A 74 -8.97 -5.33 -24.66
C ALA A 74 -10.03 -4.52 -25.42
N GLU A 75 -11.17 -4.25 -24.79
CA GLU A 75 -12.27 -3.42 -25.34
C GLU A 75 -12.04 -1.91 -25.11
N ALA A 76 -11.06 -1.54 -24.29
CA ALA A 76 -10.75 -0.18 -23.88
C ALA A 76 -11.98 0.60 -23.39
N ASP A 77 -12.80 -0.05 -22.57
CA ASP A 77 -13.98 0.55 -21.95
C ASP A 77 -13.54 1.44 -20.76
N ALA A 78 -13.40 2.74 -21.05
CA ALA A 78 -12.95 3.75 -20.10
C ALA A 78 -13.83 3.85 -18.85
N ASP A 79 -15.15 3.80 -19.02
CA ASP A 79 -16.10 4.01 -17.94
C ASP A 79 -16.15 2.78 -17.03
N ALA A 80 -16.17 1.58 -17.60
CA ALA A 80 -16.14 0.35 -16.82
C ALA A 80 -14.81 0.18 -16.05
N LEU A 81 -13.69 0.59 -16.64
CA LEU A 81 -12.38 0.59 -15.98
C LEU A 81 -12.31 1.62 -14.85
N GLU A 82 -12.87 2.81 -15.05
CA GLU A 82 -12.97 3.85 -14.01
C GLU A 82 -13.74 3.34 -12.79
N ASP A 83 -14.94 2.78 -12.99
CA ASP A 83 -15.75 2.19 -11.91
C ASP A 83 -14.97 1.14 -11.10
N CYS A 84 -14.26 0.26 -11.82
CA CYS A 84 -13.47 -0.81 -11.21
C CYS A 84 -12.31 -0.26 -10.36
N LEU A 85 -11.63 0.77 -10.86
CA LEU A 85 -10.53 1.46 -10.17
C LEU A 85 -11.04 2.23 -8.95
N VAL A 86 -12.20 2.89 -9.04
CA VAL A 86 -12.84 3.57 -7.91
C VAL A 86 -13.21 2.57 -6.81
N GLY A 87 -13.81 1.43 -7.18
CA GLY A 87 -14.11 0.37 -6.22
C GLY A 87 -12.86 -0.22 -5.57
N PHE A 88 -11.79 -0.42 -6.34
CA PHE A 88 -10.51 -0.90 -5.81
C PHE A 88 -9.86 0.11 -4.87
N LEU A 89 -9.90 1.40 -5.21
CA LEU A 89 -9.42 2.47 -4.34
C LEU A 89 -10.17 2.48 -3.01
N ALA A 90 -11.50 2.38 -3.03
CA ALA A 90 -12.31 2.31 -1.82
C ALA A 90 -11.95 1.08 -0.97
N GLN A 91 -11.70 -0.07 -1.60
CA GLN A 91 -11.22 -1.26 -0.90
C GLN A 91 -9.86 -1.03 -0.23
N LEU A 92 -8.88 -0.48 -0.95
CA LEU A 92 -7.55 -0.19 -0.40
C LEU A 92 -7.61 0.80 0.78
N ARG A 93 -8.52 1.78 0.74
CA ARG A 93 -8.74 2.72 1.85
C ARG A 93 -9.25 2.03 3.10
N ASN A 94 -10.26 1.18 2.96
CA ASN A 94 -10.82 0.46 4.09
C ASN A 94 -9.78 -0.45 4.72
N GLU A 95 -8.97 -1.13 3.90
CA GLU A 95 -7.88 -1.97 4.39
C GLU A 95 -6.76 -1.14 5.04
N ALA A 96 -6.38 0.00 4.47
CA ALA A 96 -5.36 0.89 5.05
C ALA A 96 -5.82 1.46 6.41
N ALA A 97 -7.09 1.85 6.54
CA ALA A 97 -7.65 2.33 7.80
C ALA A 97 -7.65 1.25 8.89
N VAL A 98 -7.90 -0.01 8.52
CA VAL A 98 -7.92 -1.14 9.47
C VAL A 98 -6.50 -1.59 9.84
N THR A 99 -5.58 -1.62 8.87
CA THR A 99 -4.24 -2.20 9.06
C THR A 99 -3.15 -1.18 9.38
N ASN A 100 -3.43 0.11 9.22
CA ASN A 100 -2.47 1.21 9.32
C ASN A 100 -1.19 1.00 8.47
N VAL A 101 -1.37 0.42 7.27
CA VAL A 101 -0.29 0.16 6.32
C VAL A 101 -0.51 1.01 5.07
N ASP A 102 0.54 1.67 4.61
CA ASP A 102 0.52 2.41 3.35
C ASP A 102 0.31 1.46 2.15
N LYS A 103 -0.79 1.65 1.43
CA LYS A 103 -1.16 0.90 0.22
C LYS A 103 -0.91 1.70 -1.06
N THR A 104 -0.30 2.87 -0.98
CA THR A 104 -0.06 3.76 -2.13
C THR A 104 0.73 3.06 -3.23
N SER A 105 1.74 2.25 -2.88
CA SER A 105 2.52 1.46 -3.85
C SER A 105 1.69 0.41 -4.62
N THR A 106 0.65 -0.15 -3.98
CA THR A 106 -0.27 -1.11 -4.64
C THR A 106 -1.15 -0.36 -5.65
N TRP A 107 -1.66 0.81 -5.25
CA TRP A 107 -2.47 1.66 -6.10
C TRP A 107 -1.70 2.16 -7.33
N THR A 108 -0.50 2.72 -7.14
CA THR A 108 0.32 3.23 -8.25
C THR A 108 0.71 2.12 -9.23
N SER A 109 0.96 0.91 -8.74
CA SER A 109 1.21 -0.26 -9.59
C SER A 109 -0.01 -0.64 -10.44
N ALA A 110 -1.22 -0.59 -9.86
CA ALA A 110 -2.46 -0.88 -10.59
C ALA A 110 -2.77 0.16 -11.66
N VAL A 111 -2.61 1.45 -11.34
CA VAL A 111 -2.83 2.56 -12.29
C VAL A 111 -1.82 2.53 -13.44
N SER A 112 -0.53 2.39 -13.12
CA SER A 112 0.50 2.29 -14.15
C SER A 112 0.26 1.11 -15.07
N PHE A 113 -0.18 -0.04 -14.54
CA PHE A 113 -0.57 -1.18 -15.35
C PHE A 113 -1.72 -0.88 -16.32
N VAL A 114 -2.82 -0.31 -15.84
CA VAL A 114 -3.98 -0.01 -16.72
C VAL A 114 -3.59 1.00 -17.80
N SER A 115 -2.86 2.06 -17.44
CA SER A 115 -2.38 3.07 -18.40
C SER A 115 -1.42 2.48 -19.44
N ASP A 116 -0.41 1.72 -18.97
CA ASP A 116 0.58 1.05 -19.81
C ASP A 116 -0.10 0.09 -20.81
N MET A 117 -1.09 -0.68 -20.36
CA MET A 117 -1.80 -1.65 -21.21
C MET A 117 -2.73 -1.00 -22.22
N LEU A 118 -3.43 0.08 -21.85
CA LEU A 118 -4.27 0.84 -22.79
C LEU A 118 -3.43 1.52 -23.88
N CYS A 119 -2.24 2.01 -23.52
CA CYS A 119 -1.27 2.52 -24.48
C CYS A 119 -0.76 1.41 -25.41
N PHE A 120 -0.44 0.25 -24.84
CA PHE A 120 0.06 -0.91 -25.59
C PHE A 120 -1.00 -1.52 -26.54
N SER A 121 -2.28 -1.52 -26.17
CA SER A 121 -3.38 -2.10 -26.97
C SER A 121 -3.74 -1.28 -28.21
N GLY A 122 -3.07 -0.16 -28.48
CA GLY A 122 -3.25 0.61 -29.72
C GLY A 122 -4.50 1.50 -29.75
N THR A 123 -5.24 1.62 -28.65
CA THR A 123 -6.26 2.66 -28.48
C THR A 123 -5.59 4.02 -28.33
N SER A 124 -5.36 4.65 -29.48
CA SER A 124 -4.55 5.85 -29.61
C SER A 124 -5.04 7.03 -28.76
N GLY A 125 -4.10 7.60 -28.02
CA GLY A 125 -4.05 9.00 -27.57
C GLY A 125 -5.21 9.49 -26.72
N ALA A 126 -6.36 9.77 -27.34
CA ALA A 126 -7.46 10.49 -26.71
C ALA A 126 -8.15 9.68 -25.60
N ARG A 127 -8.45 8.41 -25.84
CA ARG A 127 -9.10 7.55 -24.82
C ARG A 127 -8.15 7.13 -23.71
N ALA A 128 -6.90 6.82 -24.04
CA ALA A 128 -5.88 6.54 -23.05
C ALA A 128 -5.60 7.77 -22.17
N ALA A 129 -5.48 8.96 -22.77
CA ALA A 129 -5.32 10.22 -22.03
C ALA A 129 -6.57 10.60 -21.23
N GLU A 130 -7.78 10.26 -21.70
CA GLU A 130 -9.02 10.47 -20.95
C GLU A 130 -9.06 9.58 -19.70
N ILE A 131 -8.72 8.30 -19.84
CA ILE A 131 -8.61 7.38 -18.70
C ILE A 131 -7.50 7.84 -17.76
N GLU A 132 -6.34 8.24 -18.29
CA GLU A 132 -5.24 8.77 -17.48
C GLU A 132 -5.66 10.05 -16.73
N ALA A 133 -6.37 10.98 -17.39
CA ALA A 133 -6.88 12.20 -16.77
C ALA A 133 -7.94 11.90 -15.70
N LYS A 134 -8.85 10.96 -15.95
CA LYS A 134 -9.83 10.48 -14.98
C LYS A 134 -9.14 9.84 -13.77
N VAL A 135 -8.10 9.04 -14.00
CA VAL A 135 -7.32 8.40 -12.93
C VAL A 135 -6.48 9.42 -12.15
N LEU A 136 -5.85 10.40 -12.81
CA LEU A 136 -5.15 11.51 -12.16
C LEU A 136 -6.11 12.39 -11.34
N ARG A 137 -7.34 12.59 -11.85
CA ARG A 137 -8.41 13.25 -11.10
C ARG A 137 -8.77 12.44 -9.85
N LEU A 138 -8.90 11.12 -9.97
CA LEU A 138 -9.11 10.24 -8.81
C LEU A 138 -7.95 10.31 -7.81
N GLU A 139 -6.69 10.34 -8.28
CA GLU A 139 -5.52 10.50 -7.41
C GLU A 139 -5.52 11.86 -6.70
N THR A 140 -5.90 12.93 -7.41
CA THR A 140 -5.98 14.28 -6.83
C THR A 140 -7.07 14.36 -5.77
N LEU A 141 -8.27 13.84 -6.07
CA LEU A 141 -9.36 13.71 -5.11
C LEU A 141 -8.93 12.84 -3.92
N TYR A 142 -8.16 11.79 -4.16
CA TYR A 142 -7.64 10.90 -3.12
C TYR A 142 -6.62 11.58 -2.20
N ARG A 143 -5.64 12.34 -2.73
CA ARG A 143 -4.71 13.12 -1.90
C ARG A 143 -5.41 14.14 -1.01
N GLN A 144 -6.56 14.64 -1.44
CA GLN A 144 -7.38 15.57 -0.67
C GLN A 144 -8.20 14.88 0.43
N LEU A 145 -8.37 13.55 0.35
CA LEU A 145 -9.22 12.73 1.22
C LEU A 145 -8.44 11.85 2.21
N VAL A 146 -7.16 12.17 2.46
CA VAL A 146 -6.30 11.43 3.41
C VAL A 146 -7.03 11.32 4.76
N PRO A 147 -7.47 10.10 5.14
CA PRO A 147 -8.09 9.88 6.42
C PRO A 147 -6.98 9.87 7.46
N ASN A 148 -6.97 10.90 8.30
CA ASN A 148 -6.12 11.02 9.48
C ASN A 148 -4.62 11.22 9.16
N PRO A 149 -4.15 12.47 8.95
CA PRO A 149 -2.74 12.75 9.10
C PRO A 149 -2.31 12.23 10.48
N GLU A 150 -1.23 11.44 10.54
CA GLU A 150 -0.66 11.02 11.81
C GLU A 150 -0.51 12.27 12.67
N THR A 151 -1.15 12.28 13.84
CA THR A 151 -1.04 13.42 14.74
C THR A 151 0.44 13.53 15.06
N PRO A 152 1.12 14.64 14.70
CA PRO A 152 2.54 14.75 14.97
C PRO A 152 2.73 14.49 16.47
N PRO A 153 3.72 13.66 16.87
CA PRO A 153 3.94 13.38 18.28
C PRO A 153 4.04 14.73 18.99
N LEU A 154 3.28 14.88 20.09
CA LEU A 154 3.29 16.12 20.86
C LEU A 154 4.76 16.48 21.11
N PRO A 155 5.18 17.72 20.81
CA PRO A 155 6.56 18.12 21.01
C PRO A 155 6.91 17.80 22.47
N ILE A 156 8.01 17.08 22.67
CA ILE A 156 8.54 16.79 24.00
C ILE A 156 8.76 18.15 24.66
N ARG A 157 7.82 18.57 25.50
CA ARG A 157 8.00 19.78 26.30
C ARG A 157 9.09 19.43 27.29
N ALA A 158 10.26 20.02 27.12
CA ALA A 158 11.29 19.97 28.15
C ALA A 158 10.66 20.38 29.47
N LEU A 159 10.88 19.56 30.51
CA LEU A 159 10.51 19.96 31.86
C LEU A 159 11.23 21.29 32.18
N PRO A 160 10.52 22.29 32.71
CA PRO A 160 11.16 23.53 33.13
C PRO A 160 12.33 23.21 34.09
N PRO A 161 13.48 23.92 33.99
CA PRO A 161 14.66 23.67 34.81
C PRO A 161 14.36 23.62 36.31
N LEU A 162 13.43 24.46 36.76
CA LEU A 162 12.97 24.48 38.14
C LEU A 162 12.43 23.13 38.62
N VAL A 163 11.69 22.40 37.77
CA VAL A 163 11.14 21.08 38.13
C VAL A 163 12.24 20.02 38.19
N ILE A 164 13.26 20.16 37.34
CA ILE A 164 14.42 19.27 37.34
C ILE A 164 15.24 19.48 38.62
N GLU A 165 15.50 20.74 39.00
CA GLU A 165 16.20 21.09 40.23
C GLU A 165 15.46 20.61 41.48
N ASP A 166 14.13 20.77 41.52
CA ASP A 166 13.29 20.32 42.64
C ASP A 166 13.30 18.78 42.76
N LEU A 167 13.26 18.05 41.64
CA LEU A 167 13.44 16.60 41.64
C LEU A 167 14.84 16.19 42.11
N TYR A 168 15.90 16.88 41.67
CA TYR A 168 17.26 16.62 42.15
C TYR A 168 17.40 16.90 43.64
N GLU A 169 16.72 17.91 44.18
CA GLU A 169 16.67 18.15 45.63
C GLU A 169 15.98 17.02 46.39
N VAL A 170 14.92 16.41 45.85
CA VAL A 170 14.25 15.27 46.49
C VAL A 170 15.10 14.00 46.45
N PHE A 171 15.88 13.79 45.39
CA PHE A 171 16.73 12.60 45.23
C PHE A 171 18.10 12.69 45.90
N LYS A 172 18.59 13.90 46.21
CA LYS A 172 19.85 14.09 46.96
C LYS A 172 19.78 13.41 48.33
N THR A 173 20.86 12.72 48.70
CA THR A 173 21.06 11.99 49.97
C THR A 173 21.27 12.89 51.20
N ASP A 174 21.33 14.21 51.03
CA ASP A 174 21.59 15.15 52.14
C ASP A 174 20.48 16.23 52.27
N SER A 175 19.42 16.11 51.47
CA SER A 175 18.38 17.14 51.36
C SER A 175 17.23 16.95 52.35
N PRO A 176 16.82 17.96 53.13
CA PRO A 176 15.71 17.81 54.07
C PRO A 176 14.36 17.45 53.40
N ARG A 177 14.27 17.54 52.06
CA ARG A 177 13.09 17.20 51.24
C ARG A 177 13.01 15.74 50.80
N ASN A 178 14.06 14.93 51.01
CA ASN A 178 13.99 13.52 50.66
C ASN A 178 13.11 12.78 51.68
N PRO A 179 12.05 12.09 51.25
CA PRO A 179 11.11 11.44 52.17
C PRO A 179 11.74 10.33 53.01
N ARG A 180 12.93 9.82 52.64
CA ARG A 180 13.60 8.72 53.36
C ARG A 180 14.02 9.09 54.79
N TRP A 181 14.33 10.36 55.10
CA TRP A 181 14.67 10.79 56.47
C TRP A 181 13.47 11.11 57.34
N CYS A 182 12.28 11.24 56.78
CA CYS A 182 11.07 11.44 57.58
C CYS A 182 10.68 10.17 58.35
N THR A 183 11.07 8.99 57.83
CA THR A 183 10.80 7.69 58.46
C THR A 183 11.77 7.31 59.59
N ASP A 184 12.98 7.85 59.64
CA ASP A 184 13.97 7.50 60.69
C ASP A 184 13.76 8.25 62.01
N ARG A 185 12.92 9.29 62.04
CA ARG A 185 12.62 10.05 63.28
C ARG A 185 11.48 9.49 64.12
N LEU A 186 10.90 8.34 63.75
CA LEU A 186 9.86 7.66 64.54
C LEU A 186 10.29 6.28 65.08
N ALA A 187 11.56 5.89 64.94
CA ALA A 187 12.07 4.59 65.41
C ALA A 187 13.07 4.68 66.57
N VAL A 188 12.95 5.70 67.45
CA VAL A 188 13.65 5.72 68.75
C VAL A 188 12.68 6.16 69.84
N VAL A 189 11.70 5.31 70.15
CA VAL A 189 11.17 5.11 71.52
C VAL A 189 10.67 3.67 71.59
N VAL A 190 11.47 2.81 72.22
CA VAL A 190 11.18 1.70 73.16
C VAL A 190 12.40 0.79 73.18
#